data_AF-A0A9P6YI91-F1
#
_entry.id   AF-A0A9P6YI91-F1
#
_cell.length_a   1.000
_cell.length_b   1.000
_cell.length_c   1.000
_cell.angle_alpha   90.00
_cell.angle_beta   90.00
_cell.angle_gamma   90.00
#
_symmetry.space_group_name_H-M   'P 1'
#
loop_
_entity.id
_entity.type
_entity.pdbx_description
1 polymer ?
#
loop_
_entity_poly.entity_id
_entity_poly.type
_entity_poly.pdbx_seq_one_letter_code
_entity_poly.pdbx_strand_id
1 'polypeptide(L)'
;MPYIDDELQNRWFDFAGNTVISTNHQIRLTSTRQSQLGYLWSRLPLIGDNFEVEFEFKVDGSHGHLYGDGFAMWLTKQRMIPGPVFGSTEKFEGLGIFFDTYDNERAHRHTFPYVMAMLNDGTKLYNTGKDGSDNELAGCEADFRSKGFPTRARFTYHKGNFIELYLLWKAEDEWSFCLKKHDIVLPEQIYLGFSAHTGEVTDNHDIISVVTRTIPPAAKESAPKPEKMKKSSSSGGILSILFKMILAGALVGALFAGYRYYDQKSRSACLSVSIALGLLCSLTTDIALSAVRQSKFSSSQQQANNPALPTPFLNKDLQQHILATVRPKTPFHSHPDNW
;
A
#
# COMPACT_ATOMS: atom_id res chain seq x y z
N MET A 1 -23.29 0.06 21.46
CA MET A 1 -23.58 -0.86 20.34
C MET A 1 -24.69 -0.25 19.50
N PRO A 2 -24.46 0.05 18.21
CA PRO A 2 -25.40 0.80 17.38
C PRO A 2 -26.51 -0.10 16.80
N TYR A 3 -26.99 -1.09 17.55
CA TYR A 3 -28.00 -1.99 17.04
C TYR A 3 -29.41 -1.47 17.30
N ILE A 4 -30.32 -2.03 16.51
CA ILE A 4 -31.75 -1.80 16.58
C ILE A 4 -32.31 -2.36 17.91
N ASP A 5 -33.25 -1.63 18.53
CA ASP A 5 -34.07 -2.11 19.64
C ASP A 5 -35.29 -2.93 19.16
N ASP A 6 -36.11 -3.43 20.08
CA ASP A 6 -37.30 -4.24 19.75
C ASP A 6 -38.30 -3.52 18.80
N GLU A 7 -38.15 -2.19 18.60
CA GLU A 7 -38.98 -1.36 17.71
C GLU A 7 -38.37 -1.13 16.32
N LEU A 8 -37.32 -1.86 15.94
CA LEU A 8 -36.62 -1.68 14.66
C LEU A 8 -35.91 -0.32 14.51
N GLN A 9 -35.69 0.41 15.62
CA GLN A 9 -35.03 1.72 15.61
C GLN A 9 -33.68 1.68 16.34
N ASN A 10 -32.70 2.45 15.84
CA ASN A 10 -31.48 2.72 16.60
C ASN A 10 -31.66 4.04 17.34
N ARG A 11 -31.57 4.01 18.68
CA ARG A 11 -31.79 5.18 19.53
C ARG A 11 -30.83 6.35 19.25
N TRP A 12 -29.60 6.06 18.84
CA TRP A 12 -28.51 7.05 18.74
C TRP A 12 -28.11 7.39 17.32
N PHE A 13 -28.44 6.55 16.33
CA PHE A 13 -28.08 6.75 14.94
C PHE A 13 -29.27 6.59 14.00
N ASP A 14 -29.29 7.37 12.93
CA ASP A 14 -30.16 7.15 11.77
C ASP A 14 -29.36 6.48 10.66
N PHE A 15 -30.04 5.66 9.87
CA PHE A 15 -29.47 4.97 8.74
C PHE A 15 -30.43 5.06 7.55
N ALA A 16 -29.89 5.05 6.33
CA ALA A 16 -30.69 4.98 5.11
C ALA A 16 -29.87 4.49 3.92
N GLY A 17 -30.46 4.58 2.71
CA GLY A 17 -29.87 4.05 1.49
C GLY A 17 -29.95 2.52 1.49
N ASN A 18 -28.84 1.88 1.14
CA ASN A 18 -28.70 0.42 1.11
C ASN A 18 -28.23 -0.18 2.44
N THR A 19 -28.18 0.63 3.50
CA THR A 19 -27.75 0.15 4.81
C THR A 19 -28.73 -0.87 5.40
N VAL A 20 -28.19 -2.02 5.82
CA VAL A 20 -28.94 -3.10 6.47
C VAL A 20 -28.40 -3.32 7.87
N ILE A 21 -29.30 -3.30 8.86
CA ILE A 21 -28.94 -3.59 10.25
C ILE A 21 -29.26 -5.04 10.57
N SER A 22 -28.24 -5.79 10.98
CA SER A 22 -28.41 -7.13 11.55
C SER A 22 -28.37 -7.02 13.07
N THR A 23 -29.47 -7.35 13.75
CA THR A 23 -29.79 -6.96 15.12
C THR A 23 -28.78 -7.37 16.21
N ASN A 24 -27.78 -8.20 15.91
CA ASN A 24 -26.73 -8.60 16.86
C ASN A 24 -25.36 -8.89 16.22
N HIS A 25 -25.12 -8.39 15.00
CA HIS A 25 -23.88 -8.71 14.27
C HIS A 25 -23.17 -7.45 13.81
N GLN A 26 -23.81 -6.71 12.92
CA GLN A 26 -23.18 -5.63 12.19
C GLN A 26 -24.21 -4.74 11.52
N ILE A 27 -23.80 -3.51 11.23
CA ILE A 27 -24.47 -2.60 10.32
C ILE A 27 -23.73 -2.67 9.00
N ARG A 28 -24.37 -3.24 7.98
CA ARG A 28 -23.82 -3.28 6.63
C ARG A 28 -24.21 -2.01 5.89
N LEU A 29 -23.25 -1.15 5.57
CA LEU A 29 -23.48 0.08 4.82
C LEU A 29 -23.79 -0.22 3.35
N THR A 30 -22.98 -1.06 2.71
CA THR A 30 -23.18 -1.56 1.35
C THR A 30 -22.83 -3.05 1.28
N SER A 31 -23.40 -3.75 0.30
CA SER A 31 -23.14 -5.17 0.04
C SER A 31 -22.34 -5.34 -1.26
N THR A 32 -21.92 -6.57 -1.58
CA THR A 32 -21.34 -6.94 -2.89
C THR A 32 -22.36 -6.86 -4.04
N ARG A 33 -22.88 -5.66 -4.29
CA ARG A 33 -23.79 -5.27 -5.37
C ARG A 33 -23.32 -3.93 -5.91
N GLN A 34 -23.43 -3.74 -7.21
CA GLN A 34 -23.02 -2.51 -7.87
C GLN A 34 -23.94 -1.36 -7.50
N SER A 35 -23.42 -0.14 -7.58
CA SER A 35 -24.17 1.11 -7.41
C SER A 35 -24.94 1.18 -6.10
N GLN A 36 -24.33 0.73 -4.99
CA GLN A 36 -24.91 0.86 -3.66
C GLN A 36 -24.40 2.13 -2.98
N LEU A 37 -25.26 2.74 -2.19
CA LEU A 37 -24.93 3.85 -1.31
C LEU A 37 -25.65 3.63 0.01
N GLY A 38 -24.92 3.64 1.12
CA GLY A 38 -25.52 3.53 2.45
C GLY A 38 -24.78 4.36 3.48
N TYR A 39 -25.48 4.77 4.51
CA TYR A 39 -24.91 5.59 5.57
C TYR A 39 -25.58 5.34 6.92
N LEU A 40 -24.84 5.72 7.97
CA LEU A 40 -25.21 5.70 9.37
C LEU A 40 -24.73 7.02 10.01
N TRP A 41 -25.62 7.79 10.63
CA TRP A 41 -25.31 9.10 11.22
C TRP A 41 -25.87 9.25 12.63
N SER A 42 -25.04 9.74 13.55
CA SER A 42 -25.48 10.08 14.91
C SER A 42 -26.61 11.12 14.89
N ARG A 43 -27.66 10.88 15.70
CA ARG A 43 -28.85 11.77 15.84
C ARG A 43 -28.52 13.08 16.51
N LEU A 44 -27.59 13.04 17.45
CA LEU A 44 -27.15 14.17 18.24
C LEU A 44 -25.69 14.49 17.91
N PRO A 45 -25.29 15.76 17.93
CA PRO A 45 -23.90 16.13 17.74
C PRO A 45 -23.03 15.58 18.87
N LEU A 46 -21.75 15.34 18.57
CA LEU A 46 -20.76 14.98 19.58
C LEU A 46 -20.55 16.15 20.55
N ILE A 47 -20.40 15.85 21.83
CA ILE A 47 -20.20 16.83 22.90
C ILE A 47 -18.77 16.70 23.44
N GLY A 48 -18.10 17.82 23.61
CA GLY A 48 -16.79 17.92 24.25
C GLY A 48 -15.70 18.44 23.33
N ASP A 49 -14.76 19.20 23.90
CA ASP A 49 -13.62 19.77 23.16
C ASP A 49 -12.53 18.75 22.84
N ASN A 50 -12.48 17.63 23.56
CA ASN A 50 -11.51 16.58 23.33
C ASN A 50 -12.23 15.24 23.41
N PHE A 51 -12.10 14.43 22.37
CA PHE A 51 -12.78 13.16 22.31
C PHE A 51 -12.00 12.12 21.52
N GLU A 52 -12.35 10.87 21.77
CA GLU A 52 -11.89 9.70 21.05
C GLU A 52 -13.09 8.98 20.44
N VAL A 53 -12.95 8.51 19.21
CA VAL A 53 -13.89 7.63 18.52
C VAL A 53 -13.14 6.34 18.18
N GLU A 54 -13.52 5.25 18.82
CA GLU A 54 -13.06 3.91 18.45
C GLU A 54 -14.21 3.19 17.73
N PHE A 55 -13.92 2.62 16.57
CA PHE A 55 -14.88 1.80 15.86
C PHE A 55 -14.25 0.54 15.30
N GLU A 56 -15.03 -0.54 15.33
CA GLU A 56 -14.70 -1.81 14.69
C GLU A 56 -15.44 -1.88 13.35
N PHE A 57 -14.72 -2.25 12.31
CA PHE A 57 -15.23 -2.35 10.96
C PHE A 57 -14.77 -3.64 10.31
N LYS A 58 -15.39 -4.00 9.19
CA LYS A 58 -14.94 -5.08 8.32
C LYS A 58 -15.22 -4.71 6.86
N VAL A 59 -14.20 -4.85 6.02
CA VAL A 59 -14.32 -4.72 4.56
C VAL A 59 -13.98 -6.06 3.93
N ASP A 60 -14.93 -6.63 3.20
CA ASP A 60 -14.80 -8.00 2.67
C ASP A 60 -15.67 -8.21 1.43
N GLY A 61 -15.24 -9.09 0.53
CA GLY A 61 -15.95 -9.30 -0.72
C GLY A 61 -15.43 -10.50 -1.49
N SER A 62 -15.76 -10.56 -2.78
CA SER A 62 -15.29 -11.62 -3.65
C SER A 62 -13.76 -11.66 -3.69
N HIS A 63 -13.20 -12.87 -3.81
CA HIS A 63 -11.76 -13.05 -3.96
C HIS A 63 -11.33 -12.52 -5.34
N GLY A 64 -10.28 -11.71 -5.37
CA GLY A 64 -9.74 -11.12 -6.61
C GLY A 64 -9.12 -9.75 -6.37
N HIS A 65 -8.61 -9.15 -7.44
CA HIS A 65 -7.97 -7.83 -7.42
C HIS A 65 -8.91 -6.67 -7.80
N LEU A 66 -10.19 -6.97 -8.09
CA LEU A 66 -11.19 -5.98 -8.48
C LEU A 66 -12.22 -5.86 -7.35
N TYR A 67 -12.08 -4.81 -6.55
CA TYR A 67 -12.92 -4.50 -5.40
C TYR A 67 -12.97 -2.98 -5.20
N GLY A 68 -13.98 -2.49 -4.50
CA GLY A 68 -14.18 -1.06 -4.29
C GLY A 68 -15.55 -0.66 -3.75
N ASP A 69 -15.78 0.62 -3.49
CA ASP A 69 -14.78 1.69 -3.54
C ASP A 69 -14.15 1.91 -2.15
N GLY A 70 -14.94 1.73 -1.09
CA GLY A 70 -14.50 1.86 0.29
C GLY A 70 -15.60 2.42 1.18
N PHE A 71 -15.20 2.95 2.33
CA PHE A 71 -16.09 3.66 3.24
C PHE A 71 -15.41 4.89 3.83
N ALA A 72 -16.20 5.75 4.48
CA ALA A 72 -15.70 6.96 5.12
C ALA A 72 -16.30 7.12 6.52
N MET A 73 -15.50 7.64 7.45
CA MET A 73 -15.95 8.22 8.70
C MET A 73 -16.02 9.75 8.56
N TRP A 74 -17.07 10.34 9.12
CA TRP A 74 -17.35 11.76 9.03
C TRP A 74 -17.49 12.40 10.40
N LEU A 75 -16.93 13.60 10.53
CA LEU A 75 -17.12 14.53 11.65
C LEU A 75 -17.47 15.89 11.07
N THR A 76 -18.75 16.07 10.73
CA THR A 76 -19.23 17.18 9.89
C THR A 76 -20.47 17.86 10.46
N LYS A 77 -20.70 19.12 10.08
CA LYS A 77 -21.93 19.85 10.45
C LYS A 77 -23.16 19.27 9.76
N GLN A 78 -23.03 18.94 8.48
CA GLN A 78 -24.11 18.31 7.73
C GLN A 78 -24.12 16.80 8.04
N ARG A 79 -25.31 16.19 8.01
CA ARG A 79 -25.50 14.74 8.13
C ARG A 79 -26.58 14.27 7.15
N MET A 80 -26.53 12.99 6.77
CA MET A 80 -27.54 12.34 5.92
C MET A 80 -27.75 12.99 4.54
N ILE A 81 -26.72 13.65 3.99
CA ILE A 81 -26.75 14.15 2.61
C ILE A 81 -26.03 13.13 1.72
N PRO A 82 -26.75 12.33 0.93
CA PRO A 82 -26.12 11.36 0.04
C PRO A 82 -25.32 12.08 -1.07
N GLY A 83 -24.32 11.39 -1.59
CA GLY A 83 -23.52 11.90 -2.71
C GLY A 83 -22.47 10.89 -3.19
N PRO A 84 -21.61 11.30 -4.13
CA PRO A 84 -20.68 10.40 -4.83
C PRO A 84 -19.46 10.00 -3.99
N VAL A 85 -19.24 10.62 -2.82
CA VAL A 85 -18.01 10.44 -2.04
C VAL A 85 -18.26 9.44 -0.94
N PHE A 86 -17.94 8.17 -1.21
CA PHE A 86 -18.20 7.05 -0.30
C PHE A 86 -19.64 7.05 0.23
N GLY A 87 -20.59 7.52 -0.57
CA GLY A 87 -22.00 7.57 -0.23
C GLY A 87 -22.49 8.85 0.46
N SER A 88 -21.62 9.86 0.60
CA SER A 88 -21.93 11.17 1.17
C SER A 88 -21.62 12.30 0.19
N THR A 89 -22.01 13.52 0.55
CA THR A 89 -21.80 14.73 -0.25
C THR A 89 -20.31 15.06 -0.44
N GLU A 90 -19.96 15.55 -1.63
CA GLU A 90 -18.63 16.04 -1.98
C GLU A 90 -18.29 17.42 -1.37
N LYS A 91 -19.31 18.19 -0.96
CA LYS A 91 -19.17 19.49 -0.30
C LYS A 91 -19.60 19.36 1.15
N PHE A 92 -18.64 19.06 2.02
CA PHE A 92 -18.86 18.90 3.45
C PHE A 92 -18.10 19.98 4.23
N GLU A 93 -18.63 20.35 5.40
CA GLU A 93 -17.97 21.23 6.35
C GLU A 93 -17.60 20.43 7.61
N GLY A 94 -16.31 20.15 7.78
CA GLY A 94 -15.76 19.29 8.81
C GLY A 94 -14.65 18.36 8.29
N LEU A 95 -14.49 17.22 8.94
CA LEU A 95 -13.45 16.23 8.63
C LEU A 95 -14.05 14.97 8.03
N GLY A 96 -13.49 14.51 6.91
CA GLY A 96 -13.69 13.17 6.36
C GLY A 96 -12.42 12.33 6.54
N ILE A 97 -12.59 11.08 6.96
CA ILE A 97 -11.54 10.06 6.96
C ILE A 97 -11.99 8.95 6.03
N PHE A 98 -11.26 8.78 4.93
CA PHE A 98 -11.61 7.88 3.84
C PHE A 98 -10.78 6.62 3.94
N PHE A 99 -11.43 5.48 3.89
CA PHE A 99 -10.85 4.15 3.85
C PHE A 99 -11.04 3.65 2.42
N ASP A 100 -10.15 4.09 1.54
CA ASP A 100 -10.23 3.87 0.12
C ASP A 100 -9.58 2.54 -0.26
N THR A 101 -10.29 1.73 -1.02
CA THR A 101 -9.82 0.40 -1.45
C THR A 101 -9.48 0.36 -2.93
N TYR A 102 -9.84 1.37 -3.70
CA TYR A 102 -9.73 1.33 -5.15
C TYR A 102 -8.95 2.52 -5.70
N ASP A 103 -7.95 2.23 -6.53
CA ASP A 103 -7.07 3.23 -7.14
C ASP A 103 -7.69 3.79 -8.43
N ASN A 104 -8.34 4.95 -8.34
CA ASN A 104 -8.93 5.61 -9.51
C ASN A 104 -7.87 6.32 -10.37
N GLU A 105 -6.87 6.95 -9.74
CA GLU A 105 -5.85 7.74 -10.46
C GLU A 105 -4.84 6.87 -11.21
N ARG A 106 -4.51 5.69 -10.65
CA ARG A 106 -3.47 4.74 -11.11
C ARG A 106 -2.06 5.33 -11.20
N ALA A 107 -1.84 6.48 -10.58
CA ALA A 107 -0.58 7.22 -10.60
C ALA A 107 -0.05 7.53 -9.18
N HIS A 108 -0.72 7.02 -8.15
CA HIS A 108 -0.30 7.21 -6.76
C HIS A 108 1.06 6.58 -6.50
N ARG A 109 1.80 7.18 -5.56
CA ARG A 109 3.08 6.65 -5.08
C ARG A 109 2.92 5.65 -3.93
N HIS A 110 1.71 5.57 -3.39
CA HIS A 110 1.33 4.65 -2.34
C HIS A 110 0.51 3.49 -2.91
N THR A 111 0.33 2.46 -2.09
CA THR A 111 -0.51 1.31 -2.40
C THR A 111 -1.91 1.46 -1.81
N PHE A 112 -2.86 0.71 -2.35
CA PHE A 112 -4.23 0.60 -1.84
C PHE A 112 -4.43 -0.77 -1.19
N PRO A 113 -5.27 -0.88 -0.14
CA PRO A 113 -6.09 0.19 0.46
C PRO A 113 -5.30 1.31 1.16
N TYR A 114 -5.81 2.54 1.05
CA TYR A 114 -5.21 3.76 1.58
C TYR A 114 -6.21 4.48 2.49
N VAL A 115 -5.74 4.94 3.65
CA VAL A 115 -6.55 5.69 4.60
C VAL A 115 -6.06 7.13 4.64
N MET A 116 -6.94 8.09 4.38
CA MET A 116 -6.55 9.50 4.35
C MET A 116 -7.59 10.43 4.98
N ALA A 117 -7.13 11.57 5.48
CA ALA A 117 -7.95 12.58 6.11
C ALA A 117 -8.03 13.86 5.26
N MET A 118 -9.23 14.42 5.13
CA MET A 118 -9.49 15.71 4.48
C MET A 118 -10.31 16.61 5.39
N LEU A 119 -9.81 17.81 5.67
CA LEU A 119 -10.59 18.88 6.30
C LEU A 119 -11.14 19.80 5.22
N ASN A 120 -12.43 20.07 5.29
CA ASN A 120 -13.14 20.89 4.33
C ASN A 120 -14.03 21.91 5.05
N ASP A 121 -14.12 23.11 4.50
CA ASP A 121 -14.93 24.22 5.00
C ASP A 121 -16.25 24.37 4.22
N GLY A 122 -16.56 23.39 3.35
CA GLY A 122 -17.72 23.40 2.45
C GLY A 122 -17.43 24.02 1.08
N THR A 123 -16.23 24.56 0.85
CA THR A 123 -15.88 25.20 -0.44
C THR A 123 -15.18 24.26 -1.41
N LYS A 124 -14.42 23.29 -0.90
CA LYS A 124 -13.64 22.35 -1.73
C LYS A 124 -14.49 21.15 -2.12
N LEU A 125 -14.19 20.61 -3.29
CA LEU A 125 -14.74 19.33 -3.76
C LEU A 125 -13.77 18.20 -3.46
N TYR A 126 -14.30 17.06 -3.03
CA TYR A 126 -13.56 15.81 -3.09
C TYR A 126 -13.44 15.36 -4.55
N ASN A 127 -12.22 15.11 -5.01
CA ASN A 127 -11.97 14.66 -6.37
C ASN A 127 -11.84 13.14 -6.43
N THR A 128 -12.94 12.44 -6.73
CA THR A 128 -12.94 10.97 -6.83
C THR A 128 -11.98 10.44 -7.90
N GLY A 129 -11.81 11.15 -9.01
CA GLY A 129 -10.87 10.72 -10.07
C GLY A 129 -9.39 10.78 -9.68
N LYS A 130 -9.07 11.39 -8.54
CA LYS A 130 -7.74 11.45 -7.95
C LYS A 130 -7.69 10.92 -6.52
N ASP A 131 -8.73 10.18 -6.12
CA ASP A 131 -8.84 9.62 -4.76
C ASP A 131 -8.65 10.67 -3.66
N GLY A 132 -9.11 11.91 -3.92
CA GLY A 132 -9.04 13.04 -3.00
C GLY A 132 -7.64 13.61 -2.73
N SER A 133 -6.60 13.16 -3.45
CA SER A 133 -5.19 13.56 -3.24
C SER A 133 -4.95 15.07 -3.28
N ASP A 134 -5.74 15.82 -4.07
CA ASP A 134 -5.67 17.28 -4.16
C ASP A 134 -5.87 17.99 -2.81
N ASN A 135 -6.58 17.36 -1.86
CA ASN A 135 -6.97 17.94 -0.57
C ASN A 135 -6.56 17.09 0.64
N GLU A 136 -5.65 16.14 0.47
CA GLU A 136 -5.15 15.28 1.54
C GLU A 136 -4.42 16.09 2.62
N LEU A 137 -4.78 15.87 3.89
CA LEU A 137 -4.04 16.39 5.03
C LEU A 137 -2.86 15.50 5.44
N ALA A 138 -3.14 14.20 5.50
CA ALA A 138 -2.25 13.11 5.84
C ALA A 138 -2.96 11.77 5.56
N GLY A 139 -2.20 10.70 5.39
CA GLY A 139 -2.72 9.36 5.17
C GLY A 139 -1.69 8.27 5.44
N CYS A 140 -2.12 7.02 5.31
CA CYS A 140 -1.27 5.84 5.43
C CYS A 140 -1.78 4.68 4.57
N GLU A 141 -0.85 3.83 4.13
CA GLU A 141 -1.18 2.52 3.55
C GLU A 141 -1.64 1.57 4.64
N ALA A 142 -2.80 0.96 4.45
CA ALA A 142 -3.36 0.02 5.40
C ALA A 142 -4.15 -1.05 4.67
N ASP A 143 -3.56 -2.22 4.47
CA ASP A 143 -4.26 -3.36 3.87
C ASP A 143 -5.24 -3.95 4.88
N PHE A 144 -6.40 -3.32 5.08
CA PHE A 144 -7.42 -3.73 6.06
C PHE A 144 -8.48 -4.69 5.50
N ARG A 145 -8.44 -4.98 4.19
CA ARG A 145 -9.46 -5.79 3.51
C ARG A 145 -9.27 -7.28 3.81
N SER A 146 -10.40 -8.00 3.91
CA SER A 146 -10.46 -9.47 4.07
C SER A 146 -9.58 -10.01 5.20
N LYS A 147 -9.49 -9.28 6.32
CA LYS A 147 -8.82 -9.78 7.53
C LYS A 147 -9.67 -10.81 8.25
N GLY A 148 -9.00 -11.87 8.72
CA GLY A 148 -9.60 -12.94 9.51
C GLY A 148 -9.79 -12.62 10.99
N PHE A 149 -9.43 -11.40 11.41
CA PHE A 149 -9.56 -10.89 12.77
C PHE A 149 -10.22 -9.50 12.76
N PRO A 150 -10.72 -9.00 13.90
CA PRO A 150 -11.39 -7.70 13.97
C PRO A 150 -10.48 -6.55 13.55
N THR A 151 -10.91 -5.74 12.58
CA THR A 151 -10.21 -4.49 12.23
C THR A 151 -10.80 -3.31 12.97
N ARG A 152 -9.95 -2.45 13.54
CA ARG A 152 -10.38 -1.29 14.34
C ARG A 152 -9.69 -0.02 13.93
N ALA A 153 -10.35 1.09 14.15
CA ALA A 153 -9.79 2.43 14.03
C ALA A 153 -10.05 3.20 15.31
N ARG A 154 -9.05 3.95 15.77
CA ARG A 154 -9.15 4.83 16.92
C ARG A 154 -8.70 6.22 16.51
N PHE A 155 -9.68 7.10 16.40
CA PHE A 155 -9.51 8.51 16.08
C PHE A 155 -9.52 9.33 17.36
N THR A 156 -8.52 10.20 17.52
CA THR A 156 -8.39 11.08 18.67
C THR A 156 -8.38 12.52 18.20
N TYR A 157 -9.18 13.37 18.85
CA TYR A 157 -9.21 14.81 18.60
C TYR A 157 -8.94 15.59 19.89
N HIS A 158 -7.96 16.49 19.81
CA HIS A 158 -7.73 17.53 20.80
C HIS A 158 -7.91 18.90 20.14
N LYS A 159 -8.95 19.65 20.55
CA LYS A 159 -9.31 20.92 19.93
C LYS A 159 -8.18 21.94 19.92
N GLY A 160 -7.84 22.42 18.72
CA GLY A 160 -6.76 23.38 18.51
C GLY A 160 -5.37 22.83 18.81
N ASN A 161 -5.21 21.51 18.88
CA ASN A 161 -3.92 20.85 19.08
C ASN A 161 -3.66 19.86 17.93
N PHE A 162 -4.30 18.69 17.92
CA PHE A 162 -4.11 17.71 16.84
C PHE A 162 -5.29 16.75 16.66
N ILE A 163 -5.34 16.15 15.48
CA ILE A 163 -6.02 14.87 15.22
C ILE A 163 -4.99 13.76 15.11
N GLU A 164 -5.36 12.55 15.50
CA GLU A 164 -4.52 11.36 15.39
C GLU A 164 -5.40 10.15 15.07
N LEU A 165 -4.86 9.23 14.26
CA LEU A 165 -5.53 7.99 13.89
C LEU A 165 -4.59 6.81 14.05
N TYR A 166 -5.04 5.82 14.80
CA TYR A 166 -4.45 4.49 14.87
C TYR A 166 -5.39 3.47 14.24
N LEU A 167 -4.80 2.47 13.59
CA LEU A 167 -5.52 1.37 12.94
C LEU A 167 -4.99 0.03 13.45
N LEU A 168 -5.89 -0.90 13.73
CA LEU A 168 -5.59 -2.29 14.05
C LEU A 168 -5.98 -3.12 12.83
N TRP A 169 -4.98 -3.53 12.04
CA TRP A 169 -5.17 -4.31 10.81
C TRP A 169 -4.05 -5.30 10.48
N LYS A 170 -2.87 -5.18 11.12
CA LYS A 170 -1.71 -6.04 10.86
C LYS A 170 -1.76 -7.35 11.63
N ALA A 171 -2.12 -7.25 12.91
CA ALA A 171 -2.29 -8.37 13.82
C ALA A 171 -3.40 -8.04 14.83
N GLU A 172 -3.94 -9.09 15.46
CA GLU A 172 -4.86 -8.94 16.58
C GLU A 172 -4.18 -8.16 17.71
N ASP A 173 -4.91 -7.22 18.32
CA ASP A 173 -4.47 -6.34 19.40
C ASP A 173 -3.22 -5.45 19.12
N GLU A 174 -2.77 -5.34 17.87
CA GLU A 174 -1.64 -4.48 17.48
C GLU A 174 -2.10 -3.19 16.79
N TRP A 175 -2.08 -2.09 17.54
CA TRP A 175 -2.34 -0.75 17.00
C TRP A 175 -1.16 -0.22 16.17
N SER A 176 -1.40 0.03 14.90
CA SER A 176 -0.48 0.72 13.98
C SER A 176 -0.83 2.20 13.88
N PHE A 177 0.19 3.05 14.00
CA PHE A 177 0.05 4.48 13.69
C PHE A 177 -0.32 4.67 12.22
N CYS A 178 -1.28 5.55 11.93
CA CYS A 178 -1.64 5.93 10.57
C CYS A 178 -1.29 7.38 10.27
N LEU A 179 -1.94 8.33 10.95
CA LEU A 179 -1.74 9.75 10.71
C LEU A 179 -1.82 10.57 12.00
N LYS A 180 -1.15 11.72 11.99
CA LYS A 180 -1.30 12.79 12.99
C LYS A 180 -1.16 14.13 12.31
N LYS A 181 -2.10 15.03 12.57
CA LYS A 181 -2.07 16.39 12.01
C LYS A 181 -2.38 17.42 13.10
N HIS A 182 -1.49 18.40 13.22
CA HIS A 182 -1.61 19.49 14.19
C HIS A 182 -2.47 20.62 13.65
N ASP A 183 -2.87 21.52 14.56
CA ASP A 183 -3.59 22.77 14.29
C ASP A 183 -4.94 22.56 13.59
N ILE A 184 -5.62 21.45 13.88
CA ILE A 184 -6.96 21.15 13.36
C ILE A 184 -8.04 21.71 14.29
N VAL A 185 -8.95 22.48 13.69
CA VAL A 185 -10.15 23.01 14.34
C VAL A 185 -11.37 22.46 13.61
N LEU A 186 -12.15 21.64 14.29
CA LEU A 186 -13.43 21.15 13.80
C LEU A 186 -14.53 22.17 14.13
N PRO A 187 -15.65 22.17 13.38
CA PRO A 187 -16.82 22.96 13.75
C PRO A 187 -17.32 22.65 15.17
N GLU A 188 -18.00 23.62 15.80
CA GLU A 188 -18.50 23.44 17.17
C GLU A 188 -19.58 22.36 17.30
N GLN A 189 -20.40 22.20 16.27
CA GLN A 189 -21.46 21.19 16.22
C GLN A 189 -21.15 20.24 15.08
N ILE A 190 -20.73 19.03 15.42
CA ILE A 190 -20.39 17.98 14.46
C ILE A 190 -21.17 16.71 14.77
N TYR A 191 -21.64 16.05 13.73
CA TYR A 191 -22.22 14.72 13.79
C TYR A 191 -21.15 13.71 13.41
N LEU A 192 -21.13 12.59 14.13
CA LEU A 192 -20.42 11.39 13.71
C LEU A 192 -21.23 10.67 12.63
N GLY A 193 -20.60 10.32 11.53
CA GLY A 193 -21.20 9.56 10.44
C GLY A 193 -20.28 8.49 9.89
N PHE A 194 -20.89 7.50 9.25
CA PHE A 194 -20.22 6.49 8.44
C PHE A 194 -21.00 6.34 7.14
N SER A 195 -20.32 6.23 6.01
CA SER A 195 -20.97 5.94 4.73
C SER A 195 -20.09 5.07 3.86
N ALA A 196 -20.71 4.32 2.96
CA ALA A 196 -19.99 3.54 1.96
C ALA A 196 -20.67 3.64 0.60
N HIS A 197 -19.87 3.38 -0.45
CA HIS A 197 -20.31 3.35 -1.84
C HIS A 197 -19.69 2.15 -2.56
N THR A 198 -20.42 1.61 -3.53
CA THR A 198 -19.89 0.66 -4.51
C THR A 198 -20.17 1.15 -5.92
N GLY A 199 -19.15 1.18 -6.76
CA GLY A 199 -19.27 1.49 -8.18
C GLY A 199 -19.53 0.24 -9.03
N GLU A 200 -18.72 0.06 -10.06
CA GLU A 200 -18.69 -1.16 -10.89
C GLU A 200 -18.09 -2.35 -10.15
N VAL A 201 -17.15 -2.07 -9.25
CA VAL A 201 -16.57 -3.01 -8.29
C VAL A 201 -17.25 -2.86 -6.94
N THR A 202 -17.19 -3.90 -6.11
CA THR A 202 -18.02 -4.00 -4.92
C THR A 202 -17.30 -4.69 -3.78
N ASP A 203 -17.52 -4.20 -2.56
CA ASP A 203 -17.24 -4.89 -1.31
C ASP A 203 -18.42 -4.74 -0.33
N ASN A 204 -18.48 -5.62 0.66
CA ASN A 204 -19.26 -5.38 1.85
C ASN A 204 -18.50 -4.40 2.75
N HIS A 205 -19.22 -3.41 3.27
CA HIS A 205 -18.67 -2.43 4.20
C HIS A 205 -19.49 -2.47 5.48
N ASP A 206 -18.92 -3.07 6.51
CA ASP A 206 -19.62 -3.38 7.75
C ASP A 206 -19.05 -2.54 8.91
N ILE A 207 -19.91 -1.86 9.65
CA ILE A 207 -19.61 -1.22 10.93
C ILE A 207 -20.14 -2.11 12.04
N ILE A 208 -19.24 -2.60 12.89
CA ILE A 208 -19.56 -3.60 13.91
C ILE A 208 -19.85 -2.90 15.23
N SER A 209 -18.95 -2.03 15.68
CA SER A 209 -19.13 -1.28 16.91
C SER A 209 -18.58 0.14 16.80
N VAL A 210 -19.16 1.04 17.59
CA VAL A 210 -18.72 2.44 17.70
C VAL A 210 -18.78 2.82 19.17
N VAL A 211 -17.68 3.37 19.68
CA VAL A 211 -17.53 3.85 21.05
C VAL A 211 -16.95 5.26 20.98
N THR A 212 -17.66 6.21 21.57
CA THR A 212 -17.19 7.59 21.70
C THR A 212 -16.92 7.90 23.17
N ARG A 213 -15.83 8.62 23.43
CA ARG A 213 -15.40 8.98 24.80
C ARG A 213 -14.91 10.41 24.81
N THR A 214 -15.29 11.17 25.83
CA THR A 214 -14.60 12.43 26.14
C THR A 214 -13.28 12.09 26.84
N ILE A 215 -12.21 12.78 26.47
CA ILE A 215 -10.88 12.56 27.02
C ILE A 215 -10.34 13.85 27.68
N PRO A 216 -9.41 13.77 28.63
CA PRO A 216 -8.74 14.94 29.17
C PRO A 216 -7.96 15.70 28.08
N PRO A 217 -7.76 17.02 28.22
CA PRO A 217 -6.91 17.77 27.31
C PRO A 217 -5.48 17.22 27.29
N ALA A 218 -4.90 17.04 26.11
CA ALA A 218 -3.47 16.75 25.97
C ALA A 218 -2.64 18.02 26.23
N ALA A 219 -1.39 17.83 26.65
CA ALA A 219 -0.41 18.91 26.62
C ALA A 219 -0.30 19.47 25.20
N LYS A 220 -0.20 20.80 25.05
CA LYS A 220 -0.05 21.41 23.73
C LYS A 220 1.24 20.91 23.07
N GLU A 221 1.08 20.19 21.97
CA GLU A 221 2.21 19.75 21.16
C GLU A 221 2.52 20.86 20.15
N SER A 222 3.79 21.19 19.99
CA SER A 222 4.19 22.07 18.90
C SER A 222 4.25 21.24 17.62
N ALA A 223 3.58 21.68 16.55
CA ALA A 223 3.70 21.05 15.24
C ALA A 223 5.19 20.83 14.91
N PRO A 224 5.59 19.64 14.44
CA PRO A 224 6.97 19.39 14.04
C PRO A 224 7.38 20.45 13.01
N LYS A 225 8.34 21.31 13.37
CA LYS A 225 8.91 22.25 12.39
C LYS A 225 9.59 21.40 11.33
N PRO A 226 9.37 21.65 10.02
CA PRO A 226 10.15 20.98 8.99
C PRO A 226 11.61 21.26 9.30
N GLU A 227 12.37 20.22 9.64
CA GLU A 227 13.81 20.36 9.85
C GLU A 227 14.36 20.97 8.57
N LYS A 228 14.99 22.14 8.68
CA LYS A 228 15.77 22.70 7.59
C LYS A 228 16.85 21.68 7.30
N MET A 229 16.62 20.85 6.27
CA MET A 229 17.60 19.94 5.73
C MET A 229 18.85 20.79 5.48
N LYS A 230 19.88 20.63 6.33
CA LYS A 230 21.18 21.23 6.08
C LYS A 230 21.59 20.65 4.73
N LYS A 231 21.58 21.49 3.68
CA LYS A 231 22.22 21.16 2.42
C LYS A 231 23.69 20.93 2.73
N SER A 232 24.06 19.70 3.07
CA SER A 232 25.43 19.26 2.87
C SER A 232 25.60 19.23 1.35
N SER A 233 26.22 20.26 0.81
CA SER A 233 26.73 20.23 -0.56
C SER A 233 27.82 19.15 -0.62
N SER A 234 27.42 17.89 -0.75
CA SER A 234 28.33 16.81 -1.15
C SER A 234 28.52 16.87 -2.66
N SER A 235 29.09 17.99 -3.12
CA SER A 235 29.65 18.16 -4.45
C SER A 235 31.08 17.58 -4.43
N GLY A 236 31.20 16.27 -4.19
CA GLY A 236 32.50 15.60 -4.07
C GLY A 236 32.62 14.22 -4.71
N GLY A 237 31.51 13.57 -5.10
CA GLY A 237 31.55 12.22 -5.64
C GLY A 237 32.01 12.14 -7.10
N ILE A 238 31.40 12.94 -7.98
CA ILE A 238 31.58 12.77 -9.44
C ILE A 238 32.94 13.30 -9.91
N LEU A 239 33.39 14.45 -9.40
CA LEU A 239 34.69 15.02 -9.79
C LEU A 239 35.88 14.16 -9.30
N SER A 240 35.75 13.55 -8.11
CA SER A 240 36.76 12.64 -7.56
C SER A 240 36.87 11.35 -8.38
N ILE A 241 35.73 10.80 -8.83
CA ILE A 241 35.71 9.62 -9.69
C ILE A 241 36.35 9.93 -11.05
N LEU A 242 36.02 11.07 -11.67
CA LEU A 242 36.60 11.48 -12.95
C LEU A 242 38.12 11.69 -12.85
N PHE A 243 38.59 12.32 -11.77
CA PHE A 243 40.03 12.53 -11.56
C PHE A 243 40.79 11.20 -11.40
N LYS A 244 40.20 10.21 -10.69
CA LYS A 244 40.80 8.87 -10.55
C LYS A 244 40.85 8.12 -11.88
N MET A 245 39.81 8.24 -12.72
CA MET A 245 39.78 7.60 -14.04
C MET A 245 40.83 8.19 -14.99
N ILE A 246 41.01 9.51 -14.96
CA ILE A 246 42.05 10.19 -15.77
C ILE A 246 43.46 9.75 -15.31
N LEU A 247 43.68 9.68 -13.99
CA LEU A 247 44.98 9.27 -13.45
C LEU A 247 45.30 7.81 -13.81
N ALA A 248 44.32 6.90 -13.71
CA ALA A 248 44.47 5.51 -14.11
C ALA A 248 44.73 5.36 -15.61
N GLY A 249 44.02 6.12 -16.45
CA GLY A 249 44.22 6.16 -17.89
C GLY A 249 45.63 6.65 -18.27
N ALA A 250 46.13 7.69 -17.60
CA ALA A 250 47.49 8.19 -17.82
C ALA A 250 48.56 7.16 -17.43
N LEU A 251 48.36 6.42 -16.33
CA LEU A 251 49.26 5.35 -15.89
C LEU A 251 49.31 4.20 -16.89
N VAL A 252 48.16 3.75 -17.38
CA VAL A 252 48.08 2.72 -18.43
C VAL A 252 48.72 3.23 -19.73
N GLY A 253 48.50 4.48 -20.10
CA GLY A 253 49.12 5.11 -21.27
C GLY A 253 50.65 5.16 -21.17
N ALA A 254 51.20 5.53 -20.01
CA ALA A 254 52.64 5.55 -19.77
C ALA A 254 53.25 4.14 -19.82
N LEU A 255 52.58 3.14 -19.22
CA LEU A 255 53.00 1.75 -19.28
C LEU A 255 52.96 1.20 -20.72
N PHE A 256 51.93 1.55 -21.50
CA PHE A 256 51.82 1.14 -22.90
C PHE A 256 52.90 1.79 -23.77
N ALA A 257 53.16 3.08 -23.58
CA ALA A 257 54.24 3.78 -24.28
C ALA A 257 55.62 3.22 -23.90
N GLY A 258 55.85 2.94 -22.62
CA GLY A 258 57.06 2.28 -22.13
C GLY A 258 57.24 0.87 -22.71
N TYR A 259 56.17 0.08 -22.77
CA TYR A 259 56.18 -1.24 -23.41
C TYR A 259 56.50 -1.15 -24.90
N ARG A 260 55.90 -0.21 -25.62
CA ARG A 260 56.19 0.05 -27.04
C ARG A 260 57.64 0.50 -27.26
N TYR A 261 58.17 1.36 -26.40
CA TYR A 261 59.57 1.79 -26.46
C TYR A 261 60.55 0.64 -26.16
N TYR A 262 60.22 -0.22 -25.18
CA TYR A 262 60.98 -1.42 -24.88
C TYR A 262 60.95 -2.44 -26.04
N ASP A 263 59.79 -2.69 -26.65
CA ASP A 263 59.64 -3.55 -27.83
C ASP A 263 60.45 -3.02 -29.03
N GLN A 264 60.45 -1.70 -29.22
CA GLN A 264 61.25 -1.08 -30.28
C GLN A 264 62.76 -1.22 -30.01
N LYS A 265 63.21 -1.09 -28.75
CA LYS A 265 64.61 -1.31 -28.36
C LYS A 265 65.03 -2.78 -28.37
N SER A 266 64.15 -3.71 -28.03
CA SER A 266 64.43 -5.16 -28.13
C SER A 266 64.56 -5.59 -29.59
N ARG A 267 63.75 -5.01 -30.49
CA ARG A 267 63.87 -5.18 -31.94
C ARG A 267 65.15 -4.54 -32.51
N SER A 268 65.62 -3.42 -31.96
CA SER A 268 66.92 -2.83 -32.32
C SER A 268 68.14 -3.56 -31.70
N ALA A 269 67.96 -4.26 -30.58
CA ALA A 269 69.00 -5.11 -29.98
C ALA A 269 69.21 -6.43 -30.75
N CYS A 270 68.20 -6.88 -31.51
CA CYS A 270 68.34 -8.04 -32.40
C CYS A 270 69.13 -7.74 -33.69
N LEU A 271 69.44 -6.47 -33.99
CA LEU A 271 70.24 -6.06 -35.16
C LEU A 271 71.71 -5.75 -34.83
N SER A 272 72.14 -5.92 -33.58
CA SER A 272 73.54 -5.69 -33.15
C SER A 272 74.16 -6.85 -32.35
N VAL A 273 73.43 -7.95 -32.14
CA VAL A 273 73.96 -9.21 -31.59
C VAL A 273 73.69 -10.34 -32.57
N SER A 274 74.35 -10.27 -33.73
CA SER A 274 74.61 -11.42 -34.61
C SER A 274 76.09 -11.51 -34.99
N ILE A 275 76.96 -10.83 -34.25
CA ILE A 275 78.42 -11.01 -34.28
C ILE A 275 78.87 -11.41 -32.88
N ALA A 276 78.45 -12.60 -32.45
CA ALA A 276 79.11 -13.45 -31.46
C ALA A 276 78.13 -14.61 -31.19
N LEU A 277 78.58 -15.83 -31.47
CA LEU A 277 77.82 -17.09 -31.43
C LEU A 277 76.83 -17.29 -32.59
N GLY A 278 77.37 -17.33 -33.80
CA GLY A 278 76.93 -18.32 -34.76
C GLY A 278 77.50 -19.69 -34.38
N LEU A 279 76.63 -20.65 -34.06
CA LEU A 279 76.57 -21.96 -34.72
C LEU A 279 75.36 -22.73 -34.16
N LEU A 280 74.58 -23.29 -35.07
CA LEU A 280 73.46 -24.24 -34.87
C LEU A 280 72.08 -23.65 -34.56
N CYS A 281 71.47 -23.01 -35.57
CA CYS A 281 70.18 -23.46 -36.09
C CYS A 281 69.81 -22.68 -37.38
N SER A 282 70.48 -22.99 -38.48
CA SER A 282 70.08 -22.57 -39.82
C SER A 282 69.68 -23.80 -40.61
N LEU A 283 68.38 -23.93 -40.88
CA LEU A 283 67.69 -24.65 -41.95
C LEU A 283 66.21 -24.62 -41.50
N THR A 284 65.26 -23.90 -42.08
CA THR A 284 65.17 -23.02 -43.25
C THR A 284 63.91 -22.18 -43.01
N THR A 285 64.04 -20.87 -43.08
CA THR A 285 62.95 -19.94 -43.38
C THR A 285 62.35 -20.26 -44.75
N ASP A 286 61.02 -20.18 -44.89
CA ASP A 286 60.42 -19.45 -46.01
C ASP A 286 58.93 -19.14 -45.78
N ILE A 287 58.64 -17.84 -45.68
CA ILE A 287 57.65 -17.09 -46.47
C ILE A 287 56.21 -17.64 -46.42
N ALA A 288 55.33 -17.07 -45.59
CA ALA A 288 54.57 -15.84 -45.85
C ALA A 288 53.57 -15.94 -47.03
N LEU A 289 52.34 -15.47 -46.73
CA LEU A 289 51.25 -15.14 -47.63
C LEU A 289 50.63 -16.28 -48.46
N SER A 290 49.35 -16.53 -48.26
CA SER A 290 48.31 -15.89 -49.10
C SER A 290 46.96 -16.60 -48.93
N ALA A 291 45.92 -15.80 -49.12
CA ALA A 291 44.61 -16.20 -49.61
C ALA A 291 43.62 -16.83 -48.61
N VAL A 292 42.94 -15.94 -47.90
CA VAL A 292 41.47 -15.96 -47.90
C VAL A 292 40.99 -15.97 -49.36
N ARG A 293 40.53 -17.11 -49.86
CA ARG A 293 39.48 -17.12 -50.88
C ARG A 293 38.80 -18.50 -50.96
N GLN A 294 37.56 -18.50 -50.49
CA GLN A 294 36.40 -19.07 -51.18
C GLN A 294 36.60 -20.46 -51.78
N SER A 295 35.99 -21.50 -51.23
CA SER A 295 34.55 -21.73 -51.35
C SER A 295 34.35 -23.11 -51.93
N LYS A 296 33.15 -23.64 -51.70
CA LYS A 296 32.52 -24.77 -52.39
C LYS A 296 32.97 -26.12 -51.87
N PHE A 297 32.00 -26.77 -51.23
CA PHE A 297 31.37 -27.99 -51.73
C PHE A 297 32.08 -29.17 -51.05
N SER A 298 31.42 -30.10 -50.39
CA SER A 298 30.08 -30.59 -50.65
C SER A 298 29.70 -31.52 -49.50
N SER A 299 28.38 -31.70 -49.35
CA SER A 299 27.69 -32.95 -48.98
C SER A 299 28.11 -33.62 -47.67
N SER A 300 27.28 -33.55 -46.62
CA SER A 300 26.00 -34.26 -46.45
C SER A 300 26.14 -35.77 -46.24
N GLN A 301 25.80 -36.20 -45.02
CA GLN A 301 24.91 -37.30 -44.65
C GLN A 301 25.47 -38.05 -43.44
N GLN A 302 24.79 -37.94 -42.30
CA GLN A 302 23.99 -39.05 -41.79
C GLN A 302 23.12 -38.61 -40.60
N GLN A 303 21.81 -38.54 -40.87
CA GLN A 303 20.69 -38.95 -40.01
C GLN A 303 20.99 -40.31 -39.33
N ALA A 304 20.36 -40.75 -38.24
CA ALA A 304 19.24 -40.33 -37.40
C ALA A 304 19.26 -41.24 -36.14
N ASN A 305 18.66 -40.82 -35.02
CA ASN A 305 17.62 -41.60 -34.31
C ASN A 305 17.15 -40.90 -33.01
N ASN A 306 15.82 -40.79 -32.93
CA ASN A 306 14.90 -40.27 -31.89
C ASN A 306 14.86 -41.18 -30.62
N PRO A 307 13.98 -40.99 -29.60
CA PRO A 307 13.08 -39.85 -29.23
C PRO A 307 12.96 -39.53 -27.69
N ALA A 308 12.21 -38.44 -27.42
CA ALA A 308 11.22 -38.19 -26.35
C ALA A 308 11.58 -38.21 -24.83
N LEU A 309 11.34 -37.05 -24.19
CA LEU A 309 11.16 -36.85 -22.75
C LEU A 309 9.68 -37.00 -22.33
N PRO A 310 9.37 -37.50 -21.11
CA PRO A 310 8.03 -37.49 -20.56
C PRO A 310 7.74 -36.30 -19.61
N THR A 311 6.47 -35.92 -19.59
CA THR A 311 5.76 -34.97 -18.71
C THR A 311 5.41 -35.58 -17.32
N PRO A 312 4.93 -34.78 -16.34
CA PRO A 312 5.14 -35.05 -14.92
C PRO A 312 4.03 -35.88 -14.24
N PHE A 313 4.43 -36.45 -13.10
CA PHE A 313 3.66 -37.30 -12.21
C PHE A 313 2.47 -36.59 -11.53
N LEU A 314 1.34 -37.29 -11.55
CA LEU A 314 0.12 -37.05 -10.79
C LEU A 314 0.28 -37.66 -9.39
N ASN A 315 0.16 -36.87 -8.32
CA ASN A 315 0.08 -37.38 -6.95
C ASN A 315 -1.38 -37.36 -6.48
N LYS A 316 -1.98 -38.56 -6.37
CA LYS A 316 -3.18 -38.83 -5.59
C LYS A 316 -2.69 -39.53 -4.33
N ASP A 317 -2.94 -38.95 -3.17
CA ASP A 317 -3.33 -39.62 -1.92
C ASP A 317 -3.17 -38.65 -0.74
N LEU A 318 -4.29 -38.21 -0.17
CA LEU A 318 -4.47 -38.22 1.28
C LEU A 318 -5.97 -38.09 1.60
N GLN A 319 -6.54 -39.19 2.11
CA GLN A 319 -7.86 -39.26 2.69
C GLN A 319 -7.83 -38.92 4.19
N GLN A 320 -8.82 -38.13 4.60
CA GLN A 320 -9.71 -38.27 5.77
C GLN A 320 -9.25 -38.08 7.22
N HIS A 321 -10.23 -37.46 7.93
CA HIS A 321 -10.48 -37.33 9.37
C HIS A 321 -9.76 -36.17 10.07
N ILE A 322 -10.46 -35.23 10.73
CA ILE A 322 -11.33 -35.43 11.90
C ILE A 322 -12.46 -34.37 11.94
N LEU A 323 -13.69 -34.84 12.16
CA LEU A 323 -14.86 -34.06 12.62
C LEU A 323 -14.88 -34.10 14.15
N ALA A 324 -14.89 -32.94 14.82
CA ALA A 324 -15.13 -32.84 16.26
C ALA A 324 -16.34 -31.93 16.52
N THR A 325 -17.41 -32.59 16.93
CA THR A 325 -18.68 -32.09 17.43
C THR A 325 -18.51 -31.24 18.70
N VAL A 326 -19.04 -30.02 18.72
CA VAL A 326 -19.26 -29.26 19.96
C VAL A 326 -20.75 -28.99 20.11
N ARG A 327 -21.37 -29.63 21.12
CA ARG A 327 -22.72 -29.32 21.60
C ARG A 327 -22.65 -28.14 22.58
N PRO A 328 -23.60 -27.20 22.58
CA PRO A 328 -23.85 -26.35 23.74
C PRO A 328 -24.86 -27.01 24.70
N LYS A 329 -24.50 -27.06 25.98
CA LYS A 329 -25.40 -27.32 27.12
C LYS A 329 -26.22 -26.06 27.39
N THR A 330 -27.54 -26.17 27.33
CA THR A 330 -28.48 -25.24 27.98
C THR A 330 -28.71 -25.69 29.43
N PRO A 331 -28.94 -24.74 30.36
CA PRO A 331 -29.77 -24.99 31.53
C PRO A 331 -31.11 -24.26 31.37
N PHE A 332 -32.18 -25.04 31.33
CA PHE A 332 -33.55 -24.59 31.58
C PHE A 332 -33.68 -24.20 33.07
N HIS A 333 -34.08 -22.97 33.35
CA HIS A 333 -34.65 -22.59 34.65
C HIS A 333 -36.17 -22.55 34.50
N SER A 334 -36.84 -23.50 35.17
CA SER A 334 -38.27 -23.49 35.43
C SER A 334 -38.58 -22.53 36.58
N HIS A 335 -39.50 -21.59 36.37
CA HIS A 335 -40.23 -20.91 37.44
C HIS A 335 -41.72 -21.28 37.34
N PRO A 336 -42.37 -21.65 38.46
CA PRO A 336 -43.76 -22.05 38.45
C PRO A 336 -44.71 -20.85 38.59
N ASP A 337 -45.88 -21.02 38.00
CA ASP A 337 -47.08 -20.21 38.22
C ASP A 337 -47.43 -20.11 39.71
N ASN A 338 -47.89 -18.94 40.13
CA ASN A 338 -48.77 -18.77 41.28
C ASN A 338 -49.44 -17.38 41.26
N TRP A 339 -50.77 -17.41 41.05
CA TRP A 339 -51.82 -16.39 41.25
C TRP A 339 -52.02 -15.31 40.17
#